data_AF-A0A8J2J6J7-F1
#
_entry.id   AF-A0A8J2J6J7-F1
#
_cell.length_a   1.000
_cell.length_b   1.000
_cell.length_c   1.000
_cell.angle_alpha   90.00
_cell.angle_beta   90.00
_cell.angle_gamma   90.00
#
_symmetry.space_group_name_H-M   'P 1'
#
loop_
_entity.id
_entity.type
_entity.pdbx_description
1 polymer ?
#
loop_
_entity_poly.entity_id
_entity_poly.type
_entity_poly.pdbx_seq_one_letter_code
_entity_poly.pdbx_strand_id
1 'polypeptide(L)'
;MSGVKINSAIEFTVTRVSLQLDNEGVKVWRELLITIRGQCHLLSQIVAQRQLLLIAQCITLATICSYFIANVNWSLQVYRQMMPMWLYLCLSNLGRISRKALVAERITIEEHAIATRLALIKLKRPDFRTLHEIKMTYDIIANNPIRIQFGSYIHFNRRVVLTILNQVVTYIIVLMQFG
;
A
#
# COMPACT_ATOMS: atom_id res chain seq x y z
N MET A 1 9.28 23.53 11.75
CA MET A 1 10.54 23.02 11.16
C MET A 1 10.39 21.70 10.37
N SER A 2 9.18 21.18 10.10
CA SER A 2 8.96 19.91 9.39
C SER A 2 8.76 20.03 7.86
N GLY A 3 8.39 21.20 7.34
CA GLY A 3 8.14 21.40 5.89
C GLY A 3 9.39 21.32 5.00
N VAL A 4 10.55 21.75 5.52
CA VAL A 4 11.81 21.80 4.74
C VAL A 4 12.34 20.40 4.43
N LYS A 5 12.18 19.44 5.34
CA LYS A 5 12.63 18.05 5.15
C LYS A 5 11.76 17.25 4.17
N ILE A 6 10.49 17.64 4.04
CA ILE A 6 9.53 17.01 3.11
C ILE A 6 9.86 17.43 1.68
N ASN A 7 10.08 18.72 1.45
CA ASN A 7 10.50 19.22 0.15
C ASN A 7 11.85 18.64 -0.26
N SER A 8 12.81 18.52 0.67
CA SER A 8 14.13 17.95 0.35
C SER A 8 14.09 16.45 0.01
N ALA A 9 13.14 15.67 0.54
CA ALA A 9 13.01 14.24 0.24
C ALA A 9 12.28 13.98 -1.10
N ILE A 10 11.29 14.81 -1.40
CA ILE A 10 10.62 14.83 -2.72
C ILE A 10 11.60 15.33 -3.78
N GLU A 11 12.40 16.36 -3.46
CA GLU A 11 13.49 16.83 -4.30
C GLU A 11 14.55 15.75 -4.49
N PHE A 12 14.97 14.99 -3.46
CA PHE A 12 16.03 13.98 -3.59
C PHE A 12 15.69 12.81 -4.53
N THR A 13 14.41 12.52 -4.73
CA THR A 13 13.99 11.49 -5.70
C THR A 13 13.80 12.06 -7.11
N VAL A 14 13.68 13.39 -7.23
CA VAL A 14 13.46 14.13 -8.49
C VAL A 14 14.75 14.82 -9.00
N THR A 15 15.75 15.02 -8.14
CA THR A 15 17.03 15.63 -8.51
C THR A 15 17.99 14.60 -9.09
N ARG A 16 17.87 14.41 -10.41
CA ARG A 16 19.03 14.53 -11.31
C ARG A 16 18.67 14.56 -12.79
N VAL A 17 17.49 15.06 -13.12
CA VAL A 17 17.25 15.47 -14.50
C VAL A 17 16.58 16.84 -14.53
N SER A 18 17.44 17.85 -14.34
CA SER A 18 17.17 19.25 -14.70
C SER A 18 17.08 19.37 -16.22
N LEU A 19 16.09 18.72 -16.81
CA LEU A 19 15.73 18.91 -18.20
C LEU A 19 14.77 20.09 -18.25
N GLN A 20 15.19 21.13 -18.96
CA GLN A 20 14.29 22.14 -19.49
C GLN A 20 13.31 21.42 -20.43
N LEU A 21 12.13 21.12 -19.89
CA LEU A 21 10.98 20.74 -20.70
C LEU A 21 10.53 22.00 -21.44
N ASP A 22 10.34 21.96 -22.74
CA ASP A 22 9.83 23.12 -23.50
C ASP A 22 8.31 23.04 -23.69
N ASN A 23 7.73 21.83 -23.63
CA ASN A 23 6.30 21.64 -23.80
C ASN A 23 5.53 21.87 -22.49
N GLU A 24 4.73 22.94 -22.43
CA GLU A 24 3.88 23.28 -21.27
C GLU A 24 2.95 22.15 -20.85
N GLY A 25 2.41 21.37 -21.80
CA GLY A 25 1.56 20.22 -21.47
C GLY A 25 2.33 19.13 -20.70
N VAL A 26 3.56 18.85 -21.11
CA VAL A 26 4.41 17.85 -20.44
C VAL A 26 4.88 18.34 -19.07
N LYS A 27 5.17 19.65 -18.94
CA LYS A 27 5.48 20.28 -17.64
C LYS A 27 4.34 20.10 -16.63
N VAL A 28 3.12 20.48 -17.01
CA VAL A 28 1.94 20.40 -16.13
C VAL A 28 1.69 18.95 -15.69
N TRP A 29 1.78 17.99 -16.62
CA TRP A 29 1.64 16.57 -16.29
C TRP A 29 2.73 16.07 -15.34
N ARG A 30 3.97 16.48 -15.54
CA ARG A 30 5.10 16.11 -14.66
C ARG A 30 4.92 16.68 -13.25
N GLU A 31 4.55 17.95 -13.12
CA GLU A 31 4.33 18.58 -11.82
C GLU A 31 3.16 17.93 -11.07
N LEU A 32 2.07 17.62 -11.78
CA LEU A 32 0.93 16.91 -11.21
C LEU A 32 1.32 15.52 -10.70
N LEU A 33 2.08 14.76 -11.48
CA LEU A 33 2.61 13.45 -11.08
C LEU A 33 3.52 13.55 -9.84
N ILE A 34 4.44 14.51 -9.82
CA ILE A 34 5.32 14.74 -8.66
C ILE A 34 4.51 15.08 -7.42
N THR A 35 3.51 15.95 -7.55
CA THR A 35 2.64 16.36 -6.44
C THR A 35 1.84 15.19 -5.89
N ILE A 36 1.21 14.40 -6.75
CA ILE A 36 0.43 13.21 -6.34
C ILE A 36 1.35 12.18 -5.66
N ARG A 37 2.55 11.95 -6.21
CA ARG A 37 3.56 11.06 -5.62
C ARG A 37 3.98 11.54 -4.24
N GLY A 38 4.25 12.84 -4.10
CA GLY A 38 4.59 13.47 -2.82
C GLY A 38 3.48 13.32 -1.78
N GLN A 39 2.22 13.55 -2.17
CA GLN A 39 1.06 13.35 -1.30
C GLN A 39 0.88 11.89 -0.88
N CYS A 40 1.05 10.94 -1.80
CA CYS A 40 0.99 9.51 -1.49
C CYS A 40 2.09 9.10 -0.50
N HIS A 41 3.30 9.63 -0.67
CA HIS A 41 4.42 9.38 0.23
C HIS A 41 4.14 9.93 1.63
N LEU A 42 3.69 11.18 1.74
CA LEU A 42 3.32 11.80 3.02
C LEU A 42 2.19 11.07 3.72
N LEU A 43 1.14 10.72 2.98
CA LEU A 43 0.04 9.94 3.52
C LEU A 43 0.53 8.59 4.05
N SER A 44 1.43 7.93 3.32
CA SER A 44 2.02 6.66 3.76
C SER A 44 2.78 6.81 5.08
N GLN A 45 3.56 7.89 5.25
CA GLN A 45 4.32 8.15 6.48
C GLN A 45 3.41 8.44 7.68
N ILE A 46 2.41 9.31 7.49
CA ILE A 46 1.47 9.70 8.56
C ILE A 46 0.65 8.49 9.03
N VAL A 47 0.25 7.64 8.08
CA VAL A 47 -0.66 6.53 8.36
C VAL A 47 0.10 5.25 8.75
N ALA A 48 1.41 5.16 8.49
CA ALA A 48 2.24 3.97 8.75
C ALA A 48 2.13 3.43 10.17
N GLN A 49 2.33 4.28 11.18
CA GLN A 49 2.26 3.85 12.59
C GLN A 49 0.89 3.29 12.96
N ARG A 50 -0.18 3.95 12.50
CA ARG A 50 -1.56 3.50 12.75
C ARG A 50 -1.87 2.19 12.04
N GLN A 51 -1.31 1.95 10.85
CA GLN A 51 -1.50 0.67 10.15
C GLN A 51 -0.71 -0.46 10.78
N LEU A 52 0.52 -0.20 11.25
CA LEU A 52 1.29 -1.18 12.01
C LEU A 52 0.55 -1.59 13.27
N LEU A 53 -0.04 -0.63 14.01
CA LEU A 53 -0.88 -0.93 15.17
C LEU A 53 -2.11 -1.76 14.79
N LEU A 54 -2.79 -1.43 13.67
CA LEU A 54 -3.94 -2.18 13.20
C LEU A 54 -3.58 -3.63 12.82
N ILE A 55 -2.42 -3.83 12.18
CA ILE A 55 -1.89 -5.16 11.84
C ILE A 55 -1.57 -5.93 13.13
N ALA A 56 -0.90 -5.31 14.09
CA ALA A 56 -0.59 -5.93 15.38
C ALA A 56 -1.88 -6.35 16.13
N GLN A 57 -2.87 -5.46 16.20
CA GLN A 57 -4.19 -5.77 16.77
C GLN A 57 -4.88 -6.95 16.06
N CYS A 58 -4.80 -7.00 14.73
CA CYS A 58 -5.36 -8.09 13.95
C CYS A 58 -4.67 -9.42 14.26
N ILE A 59 -3.35 -9.44 14.38
CA ILE A 59 -2.57 -10.63 14.76
C ILE A 59 -2.97 -11.09 16.16
N THR A 60 -2.96 -10.19 17.16
CA THR A 60 -3.33 -10.53 18.54
C THR A 60 -4.74 -11.10 18.64
N LEU A 61 -5.72 -10.48 17.98
CA LEU A 61 -7.10 -10.96 17.97
C LEU A 61 -7.22 -12.33 17.29
N ALA A 62 -6.51 -12.53 16.19
CA ALA A 62 -6.52 -13.80 15.48
C ALA A 62 -5.88 -14.92 16.32
N THR A 63 -4.81 -14.64 17.05
CA THR A 63 -4.20 -15.57 18.02
C THR A 63 -5.19 -15.95 19.12
N ILE A 64 -5.91 -14.99 19.69
CA ILE A 64 -6.95 -15.24 20.71
C ILE A 64 -8.08 -16.11 20.14
N CYS A 65 -8.59 -15.77 18.96
CA CYS A 65 -9.61 -16.57 18.28
C CYS A 65 -9.12 -18.01 18.05
N SER A 66 -7.87 -18.17 17.59
CA SER A 66 -7.26 -19.47 17.31
C SER A 66 -7.16 -20.33 18.57
N TYR A 67 -6.80 -19.72 19.70
CA TYR A 67 -6.76 -20.38 21.00
C TYR A 67 -8.15 -20.86 21.45
N PHE A 68 -9.19 -20.04 21.31
CA PHE A 68 -10.56 -20.45 21.62
C PHE A 68 -11.06 -21.57 20.70
N ILE A 69 -10.70 -21.54 19.41
CA ILE A 69 -11.06 -22.59 18.45
C ILE A 69 -10.37 -23.91 18.79
N ALA A 70 -9.09 -23.87 19.16
CA ALA A 70 -8.32 -25.07 19.50
C ALA A 70 -8.76 -25.69 20.84
N ASN A 71 -9.10 -24.85 21.84
CA ASN A 71 -9.44 -25.30 23.18
C ASN A 71 -10.97 -25.42 23.37
N VAL A 72 -11.59 -26.40 22.71
CA VAL A 72 -13.05 -26.66 22.80
C VAL A 72 -13.50 -27.11 24.20
N ASN A 73 -12.57 -27.46 25.11
CA ASN A 73 -12.85 -27.92 26.47
C ASN A 73 -13.27 -26.82 27.47
N TRP A 74 -13.42 -25.57 27.03
CA TRP A 74 -13.98 -24.51 27.86
C TRP A 74 -15.46 -24.78 28.16
N SER A 75 -15.98 -24.23 29.27
CA SER A 75 -17.41 -24.33 29.54
C SER A 75 -18.17 -23.78 28.32
N LEU A 76 -19.12 -24.58 27.80
CA LEU A 76 -19.86 -24.29 26.58
C LEU A 76 -20.46 -22.88 26.58
N GLN A 77 -20.78 -22.38 27.77
CA GLN A 77 -21.31 -21.04 28.02
C GLN A 77 -20.29 -19.93 27.73
N VAL A 78 -19.03 -20.07 28.17
CA VAL A 78 -17.98 -19.06 27.90
C VAL A 78 -17.63 -19.05 26.42
N TYR A 79 -17.52 -20.23 25.79
CA TYR A 79 -17.29 -20.32 24.35
C TYR A 79 -18.41 -19.66 23.54
N ARG A 80 -19.68 -19.96 23.83
CA ARG A 80 -20.82 -19.36 23.13
C ARG A 80 -20.94 -17.85 23.31
N GLN A 81 -20.55 -17.30 24.45
CA GLN A 81 -20.66 -15.86 24.73
C GLN A 81 -19.48 -15.06 24.19
N MET A 82 -18.25 -15.56 24.34
CA MET A 82 -17.05 -14.78 23.99
C MET A 82 -16.60 -14.98 22.55
N MET A 83 -16.73 -16.19 22.00
CA MET A 83 -16.22 -16.50 20.65
C MET A 83 -16.82 -15.61 19.54
N PRO A 84 -18.14 -15.32 19.50
CA PRO A 84 -18.71 -14.45 18.47
C PRO A 84 -18.13 -13.03 18.51
N MET A 85 -17.89 -12.49 19.71
CA MET A 85 -17.32 -11.15 19.90
C MET A 85 -15.88 -11.10 19.36
N TRP A 86 -15.03 -12.06 19.73
CA TRP A 86 -13.65 -12.13 19.25
C TRP A 86 -13.57 -12.33 17.75
N LEU A 87 -14.39 -13.24 17.21
CA LEU A 87 -14.48 -13.48 15.77
C LEU A 87 -14.91 -12.21 15.02
N TYR A 88 -15.91 -11.50 15.52
CA TYR A 88 -16.36 -10.23 14.94
C TYR A 88 -15.25 -9.18 14.92
N LEU A 89 -14.53 -8.99 16.03
CA LEU A 89 -13.42 -8.04 16.12
C LEU A 89 -12.28 -8.41 15.17
N CYS A 90 -11.95 -9.70 15.07
CA CYS A 90 -10.92 -10.21 14.18
C CYS A 90 -11.29 -9.97 12.70
N LEU A 91 -12.50 -10.39 12.28
CA LEU A 91 -12.97 -10.22 10.91
C LEU A 91 -13.13 -8.74 10.53
N SER A 92 -13.60 -7.90 11.45
CA SER A 92 -13.72 -6.45 11.25
C SER A 92 -12.36 -5.82 10.97
N ASN A 93 -11.35 -6.12 11.79
CA ASN A 93 -9.99 -5.59 11.59
C ASN A 93 -9.35 -6.11 10.31
N LEU A 94 -9.50 -7.40 10.02
CA LEU A 94 -9.03 -7.99 8.77
C LEU A 94 -9.68 -7.33 7.55
N GLY A 95 -10.99 -7.07 7.61
CA GLY A 95 -11.71 -6.35 6.56
C GLY A 95 -11.20 -4.93 6.35
N ARG A 96 -10.86 -4.20 7.43
CA ARG A 96 -10.28 -2.85 7.35
C ARG A 96 -8.90 -2.86 6.71
N ILE A 97 -8.04 -3.80 7.08
CA ILE A 97 -6.71 -3.97 6.47
C ILE A 97 -6.87 -4.33 4.99
N SER A 98 -7.76 -5.27 4.67
CA SER A 98 -8.01 -5.74 3.30
C SER A 98 -8.46 -4.62 2.37
N ARG A 99 -9.43 -3.80 2.79
CA ARG A 99 -9.90 -2.66 1.99
C ARG A 99 -8.77 -1.67 1.70
N LYS A 100 -7.95 -1.36 2.70
CA LYS A 100 -6.83 -0.44 2.52
C LYS A 100 -5.78 -1.03 1.58
N ALA A 101 -5.50 -2.34 1.68
CA ALA A 101 -4.54 -3.03 0.81
C ALA A 101 -4.99 -3.01 -0.65
N LEU A 102 -6.29 -3.21 -0.89
CA LEU A 102 -6.90 -3.10 -2.23
C LEU A 102 -6.78 -1.68 -2.79
N VAL A 103 -6.99 -0.65 -1.97
CA VAL A 103 -6.82 0.75 -2.41
C VAL A 103 -5.36 1.05 -2.76
N ALA A 104 -4.41 0.58 -1.95
CA ALA A 104 -2.98 0.76 -2.21
C ALA A 104 -2.54 0.07 -3.52
N GLU A 105 -3.04 -1.14 -3.75
CA GLU A 105 -2.82 -1.88 -4.99
C GLU A 105 -3.45 -1.17 -6.20
N ARG A 106 -4.69 -0.67 -6.06
CA ARG A 106 -5.35 0.12 -7.12
C ARG A 106 -4.57 1.37 -7.49
N ILE A 107 -4.00 2.10 -6.53
CA ILE A 107 -3.17 3.28 -6.82
C ILE A 107 -1.97 2.89 -7.69
N THR A 108 -1.33 1.75 -7.39
CA THR A 108 -0.19 1.24 -8.16
C THR A 108 -0.61 0.84 -9.58
N ILE A 109 -1.77 0.18 -9.72
CA ILE A 109 -2.33 -0.24 -11.02
C ILE A 109 -2.73 0.97 -11.87
N GLU A 110 -3.42 1.94 -11.29
CA GLU A 110 -3.84 3.15 -11.99
C GLU A 110 -2.64 3.98 -12.46
N GLU A 111 -1.60 4.09 -11.64
CA GLU A 111 -0.38 4.76 -12.05
C GLU A 111 0.32 4.04 -13.22
N HIS A 112 0.38 2.71 -13.18
CA HIS A 112 0.89 1.94 -14.30
C HIS A 112 0.02 2.12 -15.56
N ALA A 113 -1.31 2.17 -15.42
CA ALA A 113 -2.22 2.43 -16.53
C ALA A 113 -2.02 3.83 -17.13
N ILE A 114 -1.74 4.85 -16.30
CA ILE A 114 -1.38 6.19 -16.76
C ILE A 114 -0.08 6.14 -17.58
N ALA A 115 0.94 5.41 -17.11
CA ALA A 115 2.18 5.21 -17.87
C ALA A 115 1.90 4.58 -19.24
N THR A 116 1.13 3.50 -19.28
CA THR A 116 0.82 2.80 -20.54
C THR A 116 0.01 3.68 -21.49
N ARG A 117 -0.94 4.47 -20.98
CA ARG A 117 -1.67 5.46 -21.79
C ARG A 117 -0.74 6.55 -22.32
N LEU A 118 0.20 7.04 -21.53
CA LEU A 118 1.25 7.97 -21.99
C LEU A 118 2.10 7.38 -23.11
N ALA A 119 2.46 6.10 -23.04
CA ALA A 119 3.17 5.40 -24.11
C ALA A 119 2.34 5.23 -25.40
N LEU A 120 1.02 5.10 -25.26
CA LEU A 120 0.07 4.99 -26.38
C LEU A 120 -0.32 6.34 -27.00
N ILE A 121 -0.07 7.45 -26.29
CA ILE A 121 -0.10 8.82 -26.84
C ILE A 121 1.11 8.98 -27.79
N LYS A 122 1.17 8.16 -28.84
CA LYS A 122 1.76 8.55 -30.12
C LYS A 122 0.86 9.64 -30.67
N LEU A 123 1.10 10.87 -30.22
CA LEU A 123 0.45 12.07 -30.73
C LEU A 123 0.48 12.04 -32.26
N LYS A 124 -0.58 12.53 -32.89
CA LYS A 124 -0.72 12.49 -34.34
C LYS A 124 0.36 13.26 -35.10
N ARG A 125 1.15 14.13 -34.46
CA ARG A 125 2.47 14.68 -34.87
C ARG A 125 3.16 15.36 -33.66
N PRO A 126 3.99 14.68 -32.86
CA PRO A 126 4.83 15.36 -31.89
C PRO A 126 6.19 15.63 -32.54
N ASP A 127 6.74 16.82 -32.37
CA ASP A 127 8.15 17.04 -32.64
C ASP A 127 9.00 16.01 -31.87
N PHE A 128 10.13 15.57 -32.45
CA PHE A 128 11.02 14.58 -31.84
C PHE A 128 11.34 14.87 -30.37
N ARG A 129 11.41 16.16 -30.03
CA ARG A 129 11.66 16.66 -28.67
C ARG A 129 10.50 16.33 -27.71
N THR A 130 9.27 16.58 -28.11
CA THR A 130 8.08 16.25 -27.30
C THR A 130 7.96 14.73 -27.10
N LEU A 131 8.28 13.94 -28.13
CA LEU A 131 8.31 12.48 -28.02
C LEU A 131 9.36 12.00 -27.00
N HIS A 132 10.53 12.64 -26.97
CA HIS A 132 11.59 12.34 -26.01
C HIS A 132 11.19 12.68 -24.58
N GLU A 133 10.55 13.83 -24.35
CA GLU A 133 10.05 14.26 -23.05
C GLU A 133 8.94 13.32 -22.52
N ILE A 134 8.03 12.87 -23.38
CA ILE A 134 6.99 11.89 -23.03
C ILE A 134 7.63 10.55 -22.68
N LYS A 135 8.60 10.07 -23.48
CA LYS A 135 9.31 8.82 -23.20
C LYS A 135 10.04 8.85 -21.86
N MET A 136 10.70 9.97 -21.52
CA MET A 136 11.34 10.10 -20.22
C MET A 136 10.34 10.13 -19.07
N THR A 137 9.19 10.80 -19.25
CA THR A 137 8.11 10.79 -18.26
C THR A 137 7.56 9.38 -18.07
N TYR A 138 7.40 8.62 -19.14
CA TYR A 138 7.04 7.21 -19.10
C TYR A 138 8.08 6.37 -18.35
N ASP A 139 9.36 6.53 -18.67
CA ASP A 139 10.46 5.78 -18.04
C ASP A 139 10.54 6.06 -16.52
N ILE A 140 10.26 7.30 -16.09
CA ILE A 140 10.18 7.66 -14.66
C ILE A 140 9.04 6.93 -13.95
N ILE A 141 7.90 6.74 -14.63
CA ILE A 141 6.75 6.05 -14.05
C ILE A 141 6.95 4.54 -14.06
N ALA A 142 7.40 3.99 -15.19
CA ALA A 142 7.61 2.57 -15.40
C ALA A 142 8.70 1.98 -14.48
N ASN A 143 9.81 2.72 -14.30
CA ASN A 143 10.92 2.23 -13.47
C ASN A 143 10.67 2.41 -11.96
N ASN A 144 9.88 3.41 -11.56
CA ASN A 144 9.61 3.73 -10.16
C ASN A 144 8.11 3.95 -9.90
N PRO A 145 7.29 2.88 -9.86
CA PRO A 145 5.90 3.00 -9.47
C PRO A 145 5.77 3.39 -8.00
N ILE A 146 4.76 4.19 -7.66
CA ILE A 146 4.30 4.49 -6.31
C ILE A 146 4.03 3.17 -5.62
N ARG A 147 4.76 2.95 -4.54
CA ARG A 147 4.48 1.88 -3.59
C ARG A 147 4.13 2.53 -2.28
N ILE A 148 2.94 2.25 -1.77
CA ILE A 148 2.58 2.64 -0.41
C ILE A 148 3.34 1.72 0.54
N GLN A 149 4.29 2.29 1.27
CA GLN A 149 5.14 1.58 2.23
C GLN A 149 4.79 2.02 3.64
N PHE A 150 4.82 1.10 4.59
CA PHE A 150 4.73 1.43 6.01
C PHE A 150 6.14 1.43 6.62
N GLY A 151 6.72 2.62 6.74
CA GLY A 151 8.14 2.76 7.05
C GLY A 151 9.01 2.08 5.99
N SER A 152 10.17 1.57 6.40
CA SER A 152 11.10 0.81 5.55
C SER A 152 10.85 -0.71 5.53
N TYR A 153 9.75 -1.18 6.14
CA TYR A 153 9.62 -2.59 6.53
C TYR A 153 8.69 -3.40 5.63
N ILE A 154 7.53 -2.85 5.21
CA ILE A 154 6.49 -3.63 4.52
C ILE A 154 5.84 -2.81 3.40
N HIS A 155 5.83 -3.39 2.19
CA HIS A 155 5.01 -2.92 1.08
C HIS A 155 3.56 -3.32 1.31
N PHE A 156 2.66 -2.34 1.36
CA PHE A 156 1.27 -2.64 1.62
C PHE A 156 0.56 -3.08 0.34
N ASN A 157 0.30 -4.38 0.24
CA ASN A 157 -0.36 -5.00 -0.89
C ASN A 157 -1.25 -6.17 -0.42
N ARG A 158 -2.00 -6.76 -1.35
CA ARG A 158 -2.83 -7.95 -1.06
C ARG A 158 -2.02 -9.13 -0.53
N ARG A 159 -0.73 -9.27 -0.90
CA ARG A 159 0.12 -10.36 -0.39
C ARG A 159 0.29 -10.29 1.13
N VAL A 160 0.46 -9.10 1.70
CA VAL A 160 0.53 -8.94 3.17
C VAL A 160 -0.71 -9.48 3.86
N VAL A 161 -1.90 -9.21 3.30
CA VAL A 161 -3.17 -9.73 3.84
C VAL A 161 -3.23 -11.25 3.77
N LEU A 162 -2.82 -11.83 2.63
CA LEU A 162 -2.74 -13.28 2.46
C LEU A 162 -1.73 -13.92 3.41
N THR A 163 -0.59 -13.27 3.65
CA THR A 163 0.41 -13.74 4.61
C THR A 163 -0.15 -13.74 6.03
N ILE A 164 -0.85 -12.68 6.44
CA ILE A 164 -1.52 -12.63 7.76
C ILE A 164 -2.53 -13.78 7.87
N LEU A 165 -3.39 -13.97 6.87
CA LEU A 165 -4.34 -15.08 6.83
C LEU A 165 -3.67 -16.46 6.93
N ASN A 166 -2.59 -16.66 6.18
CA ASN A 166 -1.84 -17.91 6.18
C ASN A 166 -1.21 -18.20 7.56
N GLN A 167 -0.66 -17.17 8.21
CA GLN A 167 -0.10 -17.28 9.56
C GLN A 167 -1.18 -17.66 10.59
N VAL A 168 -2.38 -17.08 10.48
CA VAL A 168 -3.51 -17.42 11.36
C VAL A 168 -3.91 -18.89 11.20
N VAL A 169 -4.09 -19.37 9.96
CA VAL A 169 -4.44 -20.77 9.70
C VAL A 169 -3.35 -21.72 10.21
N THR A 170 -2.08 -21.39 9.94
CA THR A 170 -0.94 -22.18 10.42
C THR A 170 -0.93 -22.27 11.95
N TYR A 171 -1.17 -21.14 12.63
CA TYR A 171 -1.22 -21.10 14.09
C TYR A 171 -2.37 -21.93 14.68
N ILE A 172 -3.54 -21.91 14.04
CA ILE A 172 -4.68 -22.78 14.43
C ILE A 172 -4.29 -24.25 14.31
N ILE A 173 -3.69 -24.66 13.19
CA ILE A 173 -3.30 -26.05 12.95
C ILE A 173 -2.29 -26.51 14.01
N VAL A 174 -1.28 -25.69 14.30
CA VAL A 174 -0.29 -25.99 15.34
C VAL A 174 -0.97 -26.10 16.70
N LEU A 175 -1.84 -25.16 17.06
CA LEU A 175 -2.55 -25.22 18.34
C LEU A 175 -3.46 -26.46 18.45
N MET A 176 -4.12 -26.90 17.38
CA MET A 176 -4.91 -28.13 17.37
C MET A 176 -4.06 -29.40 17.54
N GLN A 177 -2.78 -29.35 17.17
CA GLN A 177 -1.86 -30.49 17.34
C GLN A 177 -1.30 -30.59 18.77
N PHE A 178 -1.25 -29.47 19.50
CA PHE A 178 -0.61 -29.38 20.82
C PHE A 178 -1.55 -28.99 21.98
N GLY A 179 -2.83 -28.72 21.70
CA GLY A 179 -3.87 -28.41 22.69
C GLY A 179 -4.83 -29.57 22.87
#